data_AF-A0A2L0B353-F1
#
_entry.id   AF-A0A2L0B353-F1
#
_cell.length_a   1.000
_cell.length_b   1.000
_cell.length_c   1.000
_cell.angle_alpha   90.00
_cell.angle_beta   90.00
_cell.angle_gamma   90.00
#
_symmetry.space_group_name_H-M   'P 1'
#
loop_
_entity.id
_entity.type
_entity.pdbx_description
1 polymer ?
#
loop_
_entity_poly.entity_id
_entity_poly.type
_entity_poly.pdbx_seq_one_letter_code
_entity_poly.pdbx_strand_id
1 'polypeptide(L)'
;PAIRIEPPAAIPSQDTRKRPPEKPVDEADEEEEEQKLREESGLARTGVLFGGLMNDLKRKIPWYWTDFKDALAMQCIASWIFLYFACLSPIITFGGLLAEATGRNMAAMESLVSGFLCGMFYGFFSGQPLTILGSTGPVLVFETIVYDFCATMGWDYLSFRFWIGTWISIILLILVAIDASAL
;
A
#
# COMPACT_ATOMS: atom_id res chain seq x y z
N PRO A 1 55.92 38.05 54.24
CA PRO A 1 55.77 38.05 52.76
C PRO A 1 54.30 37.92 52.36
N ALA A 2 53.60 39.03 52.20
CA ALA A 2 52.21 39.05 51.75
C ALA A 2 52.22 39.06 50.20
N ILE A 3 52.01 37.91 49.58
CA ILE A 3 51.82 37.82 48.13
C ILE A 3 50.37 38.24 47.86
N ARG A 4 50.20 39.51 47.50
CA ARG A 4 48.91 40.07 47.09
C ARG A 4 48.68 39.67 45.63
N ILE A 5 47.86 38.66 45.41
CA ILE A 5 47.39 38.26 44.07
C ILE A 5 46.34 39.28 43.66
N GLU A 6 46.59 40.03 42.58
CA GLU A 6 45.60 40.95 42.03
C GLU A 6 44.41 40.17 41.44
N PRO A 7 43.17 40.69 41.58
CA PRO A 7 42.01 39.99 41.06
C PRO A 7 42.09 39.92 39.53
N PRO A 8 41.65 38.80 38.93
CA PRO A 8 41.69 38.62 37.48
C PRO A 8 40.86 39.71 36.80
N ALA A 9 41.43 40.36 35.79
CA ALA A 9 40.84 41.51 35.09
C ALA A 9 39.58 41.17 34.27
N ALA A 10 39.26 39.88 34.09
CA ALA A 10 38.07 39.44 33.38
C ALA A 10 37.42 38.26 34.11
N ILE A 11 36.15 38.45 34.43
CA ILE A 11 35.26 37.38 34.92
C ILE A 11 34.92 36.51 33.70
N PRO A 12 35.07 35.17 33.76
CA PRO A 12 34.66 34.30 32.66
C PRO A 12 33.19 34.53 32.31
N SER A 13 32.86 34.57 31.02
CA SER A 13 31.50 34.88 30.58
C SER A 13 30.50 33.86 31.13
N GLN A 14 29.46 34.35 31.80
CA GLN A 14 28.37 33.52 32.36
C GLN A 14 27.37 33.07 31.29
N ASP A 15 27.67 33.24 30.00
CA ASP A 15 26.74 32.97 28.90
C ASP A 15 26.33 31.50 28.81
N THR A 16 27.21 30.57 29.19
CA THR A 16 26.88 29.14 29.30
C THR A 16 25.81 28.85 30.36
N ARG A 17 25.64 29.72 31.37
CA ARG A 17 24.65 29.57 32.43
C ARG A 17 23.29 30.21 32.11
N LYS A 18 23.21 30.99 31.03
CA LYS A 18 21.96 31.63 30.55
C LYS A 18 21.27 30.88 29.42
N ARG A 19 21.81 29.74 28.96
CA ARG A 19 21.05 28.87 28.06
C ARG A 19 19.80 28.38 28.80
N PRO A 20 18.58 28.61 28.28
CA PRO A 20 17.40 27.93 28.78
C PRO A 20 17.68 26.43 28.75
N PRO A 21 17.09 25.62 29.66
CA PRO A 21 17.15 24.18 29.48
C PRO A 21 16.70 23.87 28.06
N GLU A 22 17.53 23.16 27.28
CA GLU A 22 17.10 22.59 26.01
C GLU A 22 15.82 21.82 26.31
N LYS A 23 14.70 22.33 25.78
CA LYS A 23 13.48 21.54 25.75
C LYS A 23 13.84 20.26 25.00
N PRO A 24 13.28 19.10 25.37
CA PRO A 24 13.37 17.93 24.50
C PRO A 24 12.59 18.29 23.23
N VAL A 25 13.32 18.75 22.21
CA VAL A 25 12.82 19.04 20.87
C VAL A 25 13.40 17.93 20.03
N ASP A 26 12.56 16.96 19.65
CA ASP A 26 12.59 16.31 18.33
C ASP A 26 11.64 15.10 18.28
N GLU A 27 11.22 14.49 19.40
CA GLU A 27 10.27 13.35 19.33
C GLU A 27 8.80 13.80 19.24
N ALA A 28 8.41 14.88 19.92
CA ALA A 28 7.02 15.35 19.94
C ALA A 28 6.61 16.14 18.67
N ASP A 29 7.55 16.81 18.01
CA ASP A 29 7.28 17.56 16.78
C ASP A 29 7.16 16.60 15.57
N GLU A 30 7.96 15.52 15.51
CA GLU A 30 7.87 14.50 14.46
C GLU A 30 6.55 13.71 14.53
N GLU A 31 6.10 13.30 15.73
CA GLU A 31 4.82 12.61 15.91
C GLU A 31 3.63 13.52 15.54
N GLU A 32 3.68 14.81 15.88
CA GLU A 32 2.64 15.76 15.48
C GLU A 32 2.64 16.04 13.97
N GLU A 33 3.80 16.13 13.33
CA GLU A 33 3.90 16.29 11.88
C GLU A 33 3.43 15.03 11.14
N GLU A 34 3.80 13.84 11.61
CA GLU A 34 3.31 12.57 11.07
C GLU A 34 1.79 12.44 11.24
N GLN A 35 1.26 12.90 12.38
CA GLN A 35 -0.18 12.89 12.64
C GLN A 35 -0.92 13.93 11.78
N LYS A 36 -0.35 15.12 11.56
CA LYS A 36 -0.87 16.12 10.59
C LYS A 36 -0.83 15.58 9.17
N LEU A 37 0.25 14.89 8.77
CA LEU A 37 0.36 14.21 7.48
C LEU A 37 -0.65 13.08 7.33
N ARG A 38 -0.92 12.29 8.38
CA ARG A 38 -1.96 11.26 8.41
C ARG A 38 -3.36 11.86 8.29
N GLU A 39 -3.62 12.99 8.95
CA GLU A 39 -4.88 13.74 8.83
C GLU A 39 -5.04 14.33 7.41
N GLU A 40 -4.01 14.98 6.87
CA GLU A 40 -3.98 15.55 5.52
C GLU A 40 -4.06 14.51 4.41
N SER A 41 -3.55 13.29 4.65
CA SER A 41 -3.68 12.13 3.76
C SER A 41 -4.95 11.31 4.02
N GLY A 42 -5.78 11.67 5.00
CA GLY A 42 -7.09 11.05 5.25
C GLY A 42 -7.01 9.65 5.86
N LEU A 43 -5.87 9.29 6.43
CA LEU A 43 -5.63 8.13 7.28
C LEU A 43 -6.11 8.36 8.73
N ALA A 44 -6.87 9.43 8.97
CA ALA A 44 -7.55 9.68 10.23
C ALA A 44 -8.97 9.11 10.22
N ARG A 45 -9.38 8.51 11.33
CA ARG A 45 -10.70 7.89 11.48
C ARG A 45 -11.81 8.93 11.30
N THR A 46 -12.59 8.82 10.22
CA THR A 46 -13.59 9.85 9.89
C THR A 46 -14.88 9.75 10.71
N GLY A 47 -15.11 8.60 11.37
CA GLY A 47 -16.28 8.39 12.24
C GLY A 47 -17.62 8.23 11.51
N VAL A 48 -17.60 8.18 10.17
CA VAL A 48 -18.76 7.96 9.30
C VAL A 48 -18.53 6.71 8.48
N LEU A 49 -19.57 5.90 8.25
CA LEU A 49 -19.47 4.72 7.37
C LEU A 49 -19.01 5.16 5.97
N PHE A 50 -17.96 4.54 5.45
CA PHE A 50 -17.31 4.88 4.16
C PHE A 50 -16.71 6.29 4.07
N GLY A 51 -16.46 6.96 5.20
CA GLY A 51 -15.95 8.33 5.17
C GLY A 51 -14.53 8.44 4.60
N GLY A 52 -13.65 7.47 4.88
CA GLY A 52 -12.31 7.38 4.27
C GLY A 52 -12.38 7.24 2.75
N LEU A 53 -13.18 6.30 2.25
CA LEU A 53 -13.38 6.09 0.80
C LEU A 53 -13.92 7.36 0.10
N MET A 54 -14.85 8.07 0.73
CA MET A 54 -15.39 9.31 0.17
C MET A 54 -14.34 10.43 0.12
N ASN A 55 -13.45 10.51 1.11
CA ASN A 55 -12.35 11.47 1.11
C ASN A 55 -11.31 11.15 0.03
N ASP A 56 -10.97 9.87 -0.16
CA ASP A 56 -10.07 9.43 -1.23
C ASP A 56 -10.62 9.78 -2.61
N LEU A 57 -11.92 9.55 -2.83
CA LEU A 57 -12.58 9.89 -4.08
C LEU A 57 -12.57 11.40 -4.33
N LYS A 58 -12.89 12.23 -3.32
CA LYS A 58 -12.86 13.70 -3.43
C LYS A 58 -11.48 14.21 -3.81
N ARG A 59 -10.41 13.63 -3.25
CA ARG A 59 -9.03 14.01 -3.58
C ARG A 59 -8.63 13.59 -4.97
N LYS A 60 -9.10 12.44 -5.47
CA LYS A 60 -8.69 11.90 -6.78
C LYS A 60 -9.45 12.47 -7.97
N ILE A 61 -10.74 12.77 -7.84
CA ILE A 61 -11.58 13.31 -8.93
C ILE A 61 -10.91 14.45 -9.74
N PRO A 62 -10.31 15.50 -9.13
CA PRO A 62 -9.74 16.60 -9.92
C PRO A 62 -8.56 16.17 -10.80
N TRP A 63 -7.78 15.16 -10.38
CA TRP A 63 -6.60 14.68 -11.11
C TRP A 63 -6.94 13.66 -12.20
N TYR A 64 -8.10 13.01 -12.11
CA TYR A 64 -8.47 11.95 -13.05
C TYR A 64 -8.44 12.39 -14.52
N TRP A 65 -8.80 13.65 -14.81
CA TRP A 65 -8.78 14.19 -16.18
C TRP A 65 -7.40 14.63 -16.65
N THR A 66 -6.52 15.04 -15.74
CA THR A 66 -5.13 15.37 -16.08
C THR A 66 -4.32 14.11 -16.33
N ASP A 67 -4.58 13.02 -15.60
CA ASP A 67 -3.91 11.72 -15.77
C ASP A 67 -4.00 11.19 -17.21
N PHE A 68 -5.16 11.31 -17.88
CA PHE A 68 -5.30 10.91 -19.28
C PHE A 68 -4.53 11.80 -20.27
N LYS A 69 -4.39 13.09 -19.96
CA LYS A 69 -3.63 14.02 -20.81
C LYS A 69 -2.14 13.74 -20.68
N ASP A 70 -1.67 13.50 -19.46
CA ASP A 70 -0.27 13.25 -19.17
C ASP A 70 0.19 11.89 -19.73
N ALA A 71 -0.72 10.90 -19.76
CA ALA A 71 -0.46 9.59 -20.36
C ALA A 71 -0.17 9.61 -21.88
N LEU A 72 -0.46 10.72 -22.60
CA LEU A 72 -0.21 10.85 -24.04
C LEU A 72 1.26 11.21 -24.37
N ALA A 73 2.12 11.39 -23.37
CA ALA A 73 3.54 11.62 -23.61
C ALA A 73 4.22 10.41 -24.28
N MET A 74 5.11 10.65 -25.26
CA MET A 74 5.85 9.59 -25.97
C MET A 74 6.66 8.67 -25.03
N GLN A 75 7.11 9.16 -23.88
CA GLN A 75 7.82 8.38 -22.87
C GLN A 75 6.93 7.31 -22.20
N CYS A 76 5.62 7.53 -22.15
CA CYS A 76 4.66 6.55 -21.60
C CYS A 76 4.58 5.29 -22.48
N ILE A 77 4.78 5.42 -23.80
CA ILE A 77 4.75 4.28 -24.74
C ILE A 77 5.89 3.30 -24.43
N ALA A 78 7.10 3.81 -24.19
CA ALA A 78 8.25 2.97 -23.83
C ALA A 78 8.01 2.25 -22.50
N SER A 79 7.46 2.96 -21.52
CA SER A 79 7.11 2.39 -20.20
C SER A 79 6.02 1.32 -20.30
N TRP A 80 5.02 1.53 -21.15
CA TRP A 80 3.95 0.56 -21.41
C TRP A 80 4.48 -0.74 -22.02
N ILE A 81 5.33 -0.67 -23.03
CA ILE A 81 5.94 -1.86 -23.66
C ILE A 81 6.81 -2.60 -22.64
N PHE A 82 7.63 -1.88 -21.86
CA PHE A 82 8.47 -2.48 -20.83
C PHE A 82 7.63 -3.19 -19.75
N LEU A 83 6.61 -2.51 -19.21
CA LEU A 83 5.72 -3.08 -18.20
C LEU A 83 4.93 -4.28 -18.72
N TYR A 84 4.53 -4.28 -19.99
CA TYR A 84 3.85 -5.41 -20.61
C TYR A 84 4.69 -6.68 -20.50
N PHE A 85 5.96 -6.65 -20.94
CA PHE A 85 6.84 -7.81 -20.84
C PHE A 85 7.21 -8.15 -19.39
N ALA A 86 7.42 -7.12 -18.56
CA ALA A 86 7.75 -7.31 -17.14
C ALA A 86 6.63 -8.01 -16.37
N CYS A 87 5.36 -7.74 -16.69
CA CYS A 87 4.21 -8.36 -16.03
C CYS A 87 3.80 -9.69 -16.69
N LEU A 88 4.01 -9.84 -18.00
CA LEU A 88 3.63 -11.05 -18.72
C LEU A 88 4.45 -12.27 -18.28
N SER A 89 5.76 -12.10 -18.05
CA SER A 89 6.62 -13.21 -17.59
C SER A 89 6.15 -13.83 -16.27
N PRO A 90 5.98 -13.08 -15.16
CA PRO A 90 5.54 -13.66 -13.90
C PRO A 90 4.11 -14.20 -13.99
N ILE A 91 3.21 -13.58 -14.76
CA ILE A 91 1.84 -14.11 -14.93
C ILE A 91 1.86 -15.48 -15.60
N ILE A 92 2.68 -15.67 -16.65
CA ILE A 92 2.80 -16.97 -17.31
C ILE A 92 3.48 -17.99 -16.39
N THR A 93 4.56 -17.61 -15.71
CA THR A 93 5.28 -18.50 -14.79
C THR A 93 4.38 -18.96 -13.64
N PHE A 94 3.73 -18.04 -12.92
CA PHE A 94 2.82 -18.39 -11.82
C PHE A 94 1.56 -19.10 -12.32
N GLY A 95 1.03 -18.72 -13.48
CA GLY A 95 -0.10 -19.41 -14.09
C GLY A 95 0.22 -20.86 -14.48
N GLY A 96 1.45 -21.13 -14.93
CA GLY A 96 1.92 -22.49 -15.21
C GLY A 96 2.08 -23.33 -13.94
N LEU A 97 2.71 -22.77 -12.90
CA LEU A 97 2.85 -23.44 -11.60
C LEU A 97 1.48 -23.72 -10.95
N LEU A 98 0.53 -22.79 -11.07
CA LEU A 98 -0.83 -22.96 -10.57
C LEU A 98 -1.60 -24.04 -11.35
N ALA A 99 -1.36 -24.17 -12.66
CA ALA A 99 -1.96 -25.22 -13.48
C ALA A 99 -1.52 -26.61 -13.03
N GLU A 100 -0.24 -26.76 -12.68
CA GLU A 100 0.31 -28.01 -12.16
C GLU A 100 -0.22 -28.32 -10.75
N ALA A 101 -0.26 -27.32 -9.88
CA ALA A 101 -0.76 -27.47 -8.50
C ALA A 101 -2.26 -27.77 -8.42
N THR A 102 -3.07 -27.23 -9.34
CA THR A 102 -4.55 -27.35 -9.28
C THR A 102 -5.13 -28.40 -10.24
N GLY A 103 -4.30 -29.31 -10.75
CA GLY A 103 -4.76 -30.38 -11.64
C GLY A 103 -5.38 -29.88 -12.95
N ARG A 104 -4.90 -28.74 -13.47
CA ARG A 104 -5.40 -28.03 -14.67
C ARG A 104 -6.80 -27.41 -14.53
N ASN A 105 -7.32 -27.25 -13.33
CA ASN A 105 -8.55 -26.48 -13.12
C ASN A 105 -8.32 -24.97 -13.25
N MET A 106 -7.08 -24.49 -13.06
CA MET A 106 -6.72 -23.09 -13.22
C MET A 106 -5.39 -22.97 -13.97
N ALA A 107 -5.43 -22.66 -15.27
CA ALA A 107 -4.24 -22.60 -16.11
C ALA A 107 -3.74 -21.16 -16.33
N ALA A 108 -2.67 -21.05 -17.12
CA ALA A 108 -2.05 -19.77 -17.44
C ALA A 108 -2.98 -18.83 -18.21
N MET A 109 -3.90 -19.38 -19.02
CA MET A 109 -4.84 -18.56 -19.80
C MET A 109 -5.87 -17.88 -18.90
N GLU A 110 -6.45 -18.60 -17.93
CA GLU A 110 -7.39 -18.04 -16.96
C GLU A 110 -6.71 -16.97 -16.09
N SER A 111 -5.45 -17.21 -15.71
CA SER A 111 -4.63 -16.25 -14.97
C SER A 111 -4.36 -14.98 -15.78
N LEU A 112 -4.10 -15.10 -17.09
CA LEU A 112 -3.94 -13.96 -18.00
C LEU A 112 -5.23 -13.15 -18.14
N VAL A 113 -6.38 -13.81 -18.36
CA VAL A 113 -7.67 -13.13 -18.46
C VAL A 113 -8.03 -12.44 -17.15
N SER A 114 -7.83 -13.10 -16.01
CA SER A 114 -8.04 -12.50 -14.69
C SER A 114 -7.15 -11.28 -14.47
N GLY A 115 -5.84 -11.39 -14.77
CA GLY A 115 -4.90 -10.28 -14.64
C GLY A 115 -5.27 -9.08 -15.51
N PHE A 116 -5.70 -9.33 -16.76
CA PHE A 116 -6.18 -8.29 -17.66
C PHE A 116 -7.41 -7.55 -17.13
N LEU A 117 -8.45 -8.29 -16.71
CA LEU A 117 -9.67 -7.70 -16.19
C LEU A 117 -9.40 -6.93 -14.89
N CYS A 118 -8.71 -7.55 -13.92
CA CYS A 118 -8.36 -6.90 -12.67
C CYS A 118 -7.50 -5.65 -12.89
N GLY A 119 -6.51 -5.71 -13.79
CA GLY A 119 -5.65 -4.58 -14.14
C GLY A 119 -6.43 -3.42 -14.77
N MET A 120 -7.39 -3.71 -15.67
CA MET A 120 -8.27 -2.68 -16.24
C MET A 120 -9.14 -2.01 -15.17
N PHE A 121 -9.87 -2.80 -14.39
CA PHE A 121 -10.75 -2.26 -13.34
C PHE A 121 -9.93 -1.47 -12.31
N TYR A 122 -8.81 -2.00 -11.86
CA TYR A 122 -7.94 -1.29 -10.93
C TYR A 122 -7.38 -0.01 -11.54
N GLY A 123 -6.91 -0.03 -12.79
CA GLY A 123 -6.39 1.15 -13.48
C GLY A 123 -7.39 2.31 -13.55
N PHE A 124 -8.66 2.02 -13.88
CA PHE A 124 -9.70 3.05 -13.96
C PHE A 124 -10.19 3.54 -12.60
N PHE A 125 -10.33 2.65 -11.61
CA PHE A 125 -10.96 3.01 -10.34
C PHE A 125 -9.97 3.41 -9.23
N SER A 126 -8.66 3.13 -9.37
CA SER A 126 -7.52 3.59 -8.52
C SER A 126 -7.79 3.60 -7.03
N GLY A 127 -7.11 4.29 -6.10
CA GLY A 127 -6.59 5.65 -6.16
C GLY A 127 -5.17 5.86 -6.67
N GLN A 128 -4.35 4.81 -6.72
CA GLN A 128 -2.97 4.86 -7.19
C GLN A 128 -2.78 3.97 -8.43
N PRO A 129 -2.88 4.53 -9.65
CA PRO A 129 -2.83 3.75 -10.89
C PRO A 129 -1.42 3.26 -11.26
N LEU A 130 -0.39 3.71 -10.55
CA LEU A 130 0.99 3.22 -10.71
C LEU A 130 1.19 1.83 -10.06
N THR A 131 0.26 1.36 -9.24
CA THR A 131 0.37 0.05 -8.58
C THR A 131 0.04 -1.06 -9.58
N ILE A 132 0.97 -2.01 -9.73
CA ILE A 132 0.79 -3.18 -10.60
C ILE A 132 0.23 -4.33 -9.78
N LEU A 133 -0.92 -4.86 -10.24
CA LEU A 133 -1.51 -6.07 -9.67
C LEU A 133 -0.88 -7.31 -10.30
N GLY A 134 -0.52 -8.28 -9.47
CA GLY A 134 0.04 -9.54 -9.92
C GLY A 134 -0.16 -10.65 -8.89
N SER A 135 -0.12 -11.89 -9.37
CA SER A 135 -0.06 -13.06 -8.48
C SER A 135 1.26 -13.09 -7.73
N THR A 136 1.22 -13.46 -6.46
CA THR A 136 2.40 -13.51 -5.58
C THR A 136 2.60 -14.94 -5.07
N GLY A 137 3.85 -15.26 -4.70
CA GLY A 137 4.20 -16.58 -4.16
C GLY A 137 3.33 -17.04 -2.99
N PRO A 138 3.03 -16.19 -1.98
CA PRO A 138 2.14 -16.57 -0.87
C PRO A 138 0.72 -16.94 -1.31
N VAL A 139 0.15 -16.22 -2.28
CA VAL A 139 -1.16 -16.54 -2.83
C VAL A 139 -1.12 -17.90 -3.54
N LEU A 140 -0.07 -18.18 -4.31
CA LEU A 140 0.09 -19.49 -4.96
C LEU A 140 0.13 -20.63 -3.93
N VAL A 141 0.92 -20.48 -2.86
CA VAL A 141 1.00 -21.49 -1.79
C VAL A 141 -0.36 -21.69 -1.12
N PHE A 142 -1.08 -20.60 -0.86
CA PHE A 142 -2.44 -20.67 -0.30
C PHE A 142 -3.39 -21.45 -1.22
N GLU A 143 -3.38 -21.18 -2.53
CA GLU A 143 -4.22 -21.92 -3.50
C GLU A 143 -3.91 -23.41 -3.54
N THR A 144 -2.63 -23.80 -3.50
CA THR A 144 -2.21 -25.21 -3.45
C THR A 144 -2.78 -25.90 -2.21
N ILE A 145 -2.68 -25.26 -1.04
CA ILE A 145 -3.22 -25.83 0.22
C ILE A 145 -4.73 -25.97 0.14
N VAL A 146 -5.44 -24.99 -0.41
CA VAL A 146 -6.90 -25.04 -0.59
C VAL A 146 -7.30 -26.16 -1.55
N TYR A 147 -6.57 -26.33 -2.64
CA TYR A 147 -6.81 -27.41 -3.60
C TYR A 147 -6.62 -28.79 -2.95
N ASP A 148 -5.50 -29.00 -2.25
CA ASP A 148 -5.23 -30.26 -1.54
C ASP A 148 -6.28 -30.54 -0.46
N PHE A 149 -6.70 -29.52 0.29
CA PHE A 149 -7.77 -29.64 1.27
C PHE A 149 -9.09 -30.09 0.63
N CYS A 150 -9.51 -29.45 -0.48
CA CYS A 150 -10.72 -29.85 -1.19
C CYS A 150 -10.64 -31.28 -1.70
N ALA A 151 -9.47 -31.71 -2.20
CA ALA A 151 -9.24 -33.07 -2.65
C ALA A 151 -9.37 -34.10 -1.52
N THR A 152 -8.83 -33.81 -0.31
CA THR A 152 -8.96 -34.71 0.85
C THR A 152 -10.40 -34.82 1.37
N MET A 153 -11.17 -33.75 1.28
CA MET A 153 -12.56 -33.69 1.77
C MET A 153 -13.58 -34.14 0.71
N GLY A 154 -13.16 -34.33 -0.54
CA GLY A 154 -14.05 -34.64 -1.66
C GLY A 154 -14.96 -33.48 -2.07
N TRP A 155 -14.51 -32.23 -1.85
CA TRP A 155 -15.26 -31.03 -2.20
C TRP A 155 -14.84 -30.47 -3.56
N ASP A 156 -15.76 -29.81 -4.24
CA ASP A 156 -15.47 -29.12 -5.50
C ASP A 156 -14.64 -27.85 -5.24
N TYR A 157 -13.41 -27.84 -5.76
CA TYR A 157 -12.46 -26.74 -5.58
C TYR A 157 -13.00 -25.40 -6.09
N LEU A 158 -13.64 -25.37 -7.26
CA LEU A 158 -14.12 -24.11 -7.87
C LEU A 158 -15.25 -23.49 -7.03
N SER A 159 -16.18 -24.31 -6.56
CA SER A 159 -17.27 -23.87 -5.69
C SER A 159 -16.75 -23.36 -4.34
N PHE A 160 -15.79 -24.07 -3.74
CA PHE A 160 -15.19 -23.65 -2.48
C PHE A 160 -14.39 -22.35 -2.62
N ARG A 161 -13.62 -22.21 -3.70
CA ARG A 161 -12.89 -21.00 -4.08
C ARG A 161 -13.82 -19.79 -4.22
N PHE A 162 -14.98 -19.96 -4.85
CA PHE A 162 -15.98 -18.90 -4.97
C PHE A 162 -16.48 -18.42 -3.60
N TRP A 163 -16.75 -19.35 -2.68
CA TRP A 163 -17.14 -19.00 -1.31
C TRP A 163 -16.06 -18.27 -0.54
N ILE A 164 -14.79 -18.70 -0.65
CA ILE A 164 -13.65 -17.98 -0.06
C ILE A 164 -13.61 -16.54 -0.59
N GLY A 165 -13.67 -16.36 -1.93
CA GLY A 165 -13.65 -15.04 -2.54
C GLY A 165 -14.83 -14.15 -2.11
N THR A 166 -16.01 -14.73 -1.93
CA THR A 166 -17.21 -14.03 -1.44
C THR A 166 -17.00 -13.51 -0.02
N TRP A 167 -16.48 -14.35 0.89
CA TRP A 167 -16.18 -13.93 2.25
C TRP A 167 -15.08 -12.87 2.33
N ILE A 168 -14.02 -13.01 1.52
CA ILE A 168 -12.96 -11.99 1.42
C ILE A 168 -13.57 -10.65 0.99
N SER A 169 -14.44 -10.64 -0.03
CA SER A 169 -15.10 -9.42 -0.49
C SER A 169 -15.96 -8.76 0.60
N ILE A 170 -16.73 -9.55 1.36
CA ILE A 170 -17.55 -9.06 2.48
C ILE A 170 -16.66 -8.44 3.56
N ILE A 171 -15.58 -9.13 3.95
CA ILE A 171 -14.65 -8.64 4.97
C ILE A 171 -13.98 -7.35 4.51
N LEU A 172 -13.52 -7.29 3.26
CA LEU A 172 -12.92 -6.08 2.70
C LEU A 172 -13.90 -4.91 2.68
N LEU A 173 -15.18 -5.13 2.32
CA LEU A 173 -16.20 -4.08 2.36
C LEU A 173 -16.44 -3.57 3.79
N ILE A 174 -16.46 -4.46 4.78
CA ILE A 174 -16.58 -4.06 6.19
C ILE A 174 -15.37 -3.25 6.63
N LEU A 175 -14.14 -3.70 6.28
CA LEU A 175 -12.90 -2.98 6.62
C LEU A 175 -12.86 -1.57 6.02
N VAL A 176 -13.31 -1.43 4.76
CA VAL A 176 -13.46 -0.11 4.11
C VAL A 176 -14.53 0.72 4.80
N ALA A 177 -15.64 0.12 5.22
CA ALA A 177 -16.72 0.86 5.88
C ALA A 177 -16.33 1.40 7.27
N ILE A 178 -15.42 0.73 7.99
CA ILE A 178 -14.96 1.13 9.33
C ILE A 178 -13.70 2.01 9.32
N ASP A 179 -13.21 2.41 8.15
CA ASP A 179 -11.93 3.11 7.95
C ASP A 179 -10.75 2.35 8.60
N ALA A 180 -10.64 1.04 8.35
CA ALA A 180 -9.55 0.24 8.91
C ALA A 180 -8.15 0.68 8.45
N SER A 181 -8.03 1.49 7.39
CA SER A 181 -6.77 2.09 6.95
C SER A 181 -6.19 3.09 7.94
N ALA A 182 -6.97 3.57 8.91
CA ALA A 182 -6.52 4.46 9.98
C ALA A 182 -5.84 3.74 11.15
N LEU A 183 -5.85 2.40 11.17
CA LEU A 183 -5.16 1.54 12.15
C LEU A 183 -3.73 1.25 11.69
#